data_AF-A0A2V5MZ44-F1
#
_entry.id   AF-A0A2V5MZ44-F1
#
_cell.length_a   1.000
_cell.length_b   1.000
_cell.length_c   1.000
_cell.angle_alpha   90.00
_cell.angle_beta   90.00
_cell.angle_gamma   90.00
#
_symmetry.space_group_name_H-M   'P 1'
#
loop_
_entity.id
_entity.type
_entity.pdbx_description
1 polymer ?
#
loop_
_entity_poly.entity_id
_entity_poly.type
_entity_poly.pdbx_seq_one_letter_code
_entity_poly.pdbx_strand_id
1 'polypeptide(L)'
;KDPFFPKSGRFSPRAVVKTSDPLPQGELPPGMVLKGLSGTKEHPLAIINNRTFAAGEEAELRIGLGIYRVKVIDIKESSAMVSVNGAPPKQTPLTL
;
A
#
# COMPACT_ATOMS: atom_id res chain seq x y z
N LYS A 1 -3.42 -16.35 30.07
CA LYS A 1 -3.84 -17.56 29.32
C LYS A 1 -5.36 -17.51 29.28
N ASP A 2 -5.95 -17.09 28.17
CA ASP A 2 -7.39 -16.86 28.02
C ASP A 2 -8.15 -18.21 28.01
N PRO A 3 -9.17 -18.41 28.85
CA PRO A 3 -9.90 -19.67 28.95
C PRO A 3 -10.67 -20.06 27.68
N PHE A 4 -10.95 -19.12 26.77
CA PHE A 4 -11.78 -19.39 25.60
C PHE A 4 -10.99 -19.81 24.36
N PHE A 5 -9.68 -19.51 24.29
CA PHE A 5 -8.82 -19.93 23.18
C PHE A 5 -7.45 -20.44 23.68
N PRO A 6 -7.40 -21.60 24.36
CA PRO A 6 -6.20 -22.09 25.03
C PRO A 6 -5.04 -22.49 24.10
N LYS A 7 -5.26 -22.52 22.77
CA LYS A 7 -4.26 -22.87 21.74
C LYS A 7 -4.10 -21.81 20.63
N SER A 8 -4.36 -20.53 20.93
CA SER A 8 -4.30 -19.47 19.91
C SER A 8 -2.86 -19.10 19.52
N GLY A 9 -2.30 -19.77 18.51
CA GLY A 9 -1.11 -19.35 17.77
C GLY A 9 -1.45 -18.39 16.62
N ARG A 10 -2.14 -17.28 16.89
CA ARG A 10 -2.66 -16.34 15.86
C ARG A 10 -1.60 -15.42 15.21
N PHE A 11 -0.34 -15.84 15.20
CA PHE A 11 0.67 -15.26 14.30
C PHE A 11 0.94 -16.27 13.19
N SER A 12 0.01 -16.40 12.24
CA SER A 12 0.41 -16.83 10.92
C SER A 12 1.15 -15.65 10.29
N PRO A 13 2.45 -15.77 9.94
CA PRO A 13 3.07 -14.78 9.07
C PRO A 13 2.20 -14.74 7.80
N ARG A 14 1.65 -13.55 7.51
CA ARG A 14 0.89 -13.29 6.28
C ARG A 14 1.72 -13.84 5.12
N ALA A 15 1.19 -14.86 4.44
CA ALA A 15 1.88 -15.50 3.34
C ALA A 15 2.27 -14.42 2.34
N VAL A 16 3.57 -14.19 2.17
CA VAL A 16 4.08 -13.25 1.18
C VAL A 16 3.74 -13.86 -0.18
N VAL A 17 2.66 -13.37 -0.79
CA VAL A 17 2.24 -13.81 -2.11
C VAL A 17 3.37 -13.46 -3.07
N LYS A 18 3.89 -14.47 -3.78
CA LYS A 18 4.93 -14.32 -4.80
C LYS A 18 4.43 -13.33 -5.87
N THR A 19 5.00 -12.15 -5.88
CA THR A 19 4.80 -11.10 -6.89
C THR A 19 5.17 -11.63 -8.27
N SER A 20 4.31 -11.35 -9.24
CA SER A 20 4.60 -11.29 -10.69
C SER A 20 5.90 -10.51 -10.95
N ASP A 21 6.57 -10.82 -12.07
CA ASP A 21 7.90 -10.35 -12.50
C ASP A 21 8.36 -9.00 -11.90
N PRO A 22 9.61 -8.91 -11.42
CA PRO A 22 10.12 -7.67 -10.84
C PRO A 22 10.03 -6.55 -11.88
N LEU A 23 9.15 -5.58 -11.60
CA LEU A 23 9.19 -4.29 -12.28
C LEU A 23 10.62 -3.74 -12.17
N PRO A 24 11.09 -2.98 -13.18
CA PRO A 24 12.34 -2.24 -13.07
C PRO A 24 12.39 -1.51 -11.74
N GLN A 25 13.49 -1.71 -11.01
CA GLN A 25 13.63 -1.25 -9.63
C GLN A 25 13.41 0.27 -9.56
N GLY A 26 12.29 0.69 -8.95
CA GLY A 26 11.92 2.11 -8.85
C GLY A 26 10.83 2.59 -9.82
N GLU A 27 10.18 1.70 -10.57
CA GLU A 27 8.97 2.02 -11.31
C GLU A 27 7.69 1.64 -10.56
N LEU A 28 6.66 2.48 -10.70
CA LEU A 28 5.33 2.17 -10.20
C LEU A 28 4.67 1.17 -11.16
N PRO A 29 3.85 0.25 -10.66
CA PRO A 29 3.11 -0.67 -11.51
C PRO A 29 2.27 0.09 -12.55
N PRO A 30 2.28 -0.34 -13.83
CA PRO A 30 1.40 0.25 -14.82
C PRO A 30 -0.06 0.07 -14.38
N GLY A 31 -0.79 1.18 -14.25
CA GLY A 31 -2.16 1.19 -13.71
C GLY A 31 -2.26 1.41 -12.19
N MET A 32 -1.16 1.69 -11.49
CA MET A 32 -1.21 2.26 -10.15
C MET A 32 -1.52 3.75 -10.22
N VAL A 33 -2.71 4.15 -9.78
CA VAL A 33 -3.17 5.55 -9.86
C VAL A 33 -3.58 6.05 -8.49
N LEU A 34 -3.06 7.21 -8.11
CA LEU A 34 -3.60 8.00 -7.00
C LEU A 34 -4.87 8.70 -7.49
N LYS A 35 -6.02 8.16 -7.08
CA LYS A 35 -7.36 8.61 -7.49
C LYS A 35 -7.90 9.77 -6.65
N GLY A 36 -7.38 9.94 -5.44
CA GLY A 36 -7.92 10.93 -4.52
C GLY A 36 -7.05 11.10 -3.29
N LEU A 37 -7.21 12.27 -2.67
CA LEU A 37 -6.73 12.57 -1.33
C LEU A 37 -7.97 12.95 -0.51
N SER A 38 -8.03 12.44 0.72
CA SER A 38 -9.14 12.67 1.65
C SER A 38 -8.60 12.83 3.07
N GLY A 39 -9.48 13.04 4.04
CA GLY A 39 -9.11 13.24 5.43
C GLY A 39 -8.78 14.69 5.78
N THR A 40 -8.36 14.90 7.03
CA THR A 40 -7.98 16.22 7.55
C THR A 40 -6.48 16.45 7.37
N LYS A 41 -5.99 17.67 7.60
CA LYS A 41 -4.55 17.95 7.57
C LYS A 41 -3.75 17.14 8.60
N GLU A 42 -4.38 16.77 9.71
CA GLU A 42 -3.80 15.96 10.78
C GLU A 42 -3.81 14.46 10.44
N HIS A 43 -4.80 14.03 9.66
CA HIS A 43 -5.00 12.64 9.26
C HIS A 43 -5.28 12.54 7.75
N PRO A 44 -4.28 12.83 6.90
CA PRO A 44 -4.45 12.72 5.47
C PRO A 44 -4.57 11.25 5.05
N LEU A 45 -5.38 11.00 4.03
CA LEU A 45 -5.66 9.68 3.47
C LEU A 45 -5.44 9.71 1.96
N ALA A 46 -4.74 8.71 1.44
CA ALA A 46 -4.50 8.55 0.01
C ALA A 46 -5.38 7.43 -0.55
N ILE A 47 -6.06 7.68 -1.67
CA ILE A 47 -6.90 6.70 -2.34
C ILE A 47 -6.16 6.21 -3.58
N ILE A 48 -5.59 5.01 -3.52
CA ILE A 48 -4.83 4.38 -4.59
C ILE A 48 -5.64 3.18 -5.11
N ASN A 49 -6.00 3.19 -6.41
CA ASN A 49 -6.80 2.13 -7.04
C ASN A 49 -8.02 1.67 -6.21
N ASN A 50 -8.83 2.63 -5.73
CA ASN A 50 -10.03 2.42 -4.91
C ASN A 50 -9.77 1.91 -3.49
N ARG A 51 -8.51 1.88 -3.04
CA ARG A 51 -8.17 1.56 -1.67
C ARG A 51 -7.62 2.78 -0.95
N THR A 52 -8.16 3.03 0.24
CA THR A 52 -7.71 4.09 1.14
C THR A 52 -6.51 3.62 1.96
N PHE A 53 -5.53 4.49 2.10
CA PHE A 53 -4.32 4.28 2.89
C PHE A 53 -4.07 5.48 3.79
N ALA A 54 -3.64 5.23 5.03
CA ALA A 54 -3.03 6.24 5.90
C ALA A 54 -1.51 6.34 5.68
N ALA A 55 -0.90 7.45 6.12
CA ALA A 55 0.55 7.57 6.16
C ALA A 55 1.16 6.47 7.05
N GLY A 56 2.15 5.75 6.54
CA GLY A 56 2.77 4.59 7.18
C GLY A 56 2.06 3.26 6.95
N GLU A 57 0.87 3.25 6.35
CA GLU A 57 0.11 2.01 6.09
C GLU A 57 0.72 1.22 4.94
N GLU A 58 0.69 -0.11 5.07
CA GLU A 58 1.16 -1.03 4.07
C GLU A 58 0.13 -2.11 3.78
N ALA A 59 -0.11 -2.35 2.48
CA ALA A 59 -1.00 -3.41 2.08
C ALA A 59 -0.80 -3.92 0.66
N GLU A 60 -1.28 -5.13 0.42
CA GLU A 60 -1.29 -5.74 -0.90
C GLU A 60 -2.44 -5.16 -1.74
N LEU A 61 -2.10 -4.72 -2.94
CA LEU A 61 -3.00 -4.15 -3.92
C LEU A 61 -2.90 -4.97 -5.21
N ARG A 62 -4.06 -5.38 -5.73
CA ARG A 62 -4.12 -6.06 -7.03
C ARG A 62 -4.18 -5.00 -8.13
N ILE A 63 -3.22 -5.02 -9.05
CA ILE A 63 -3.12 -4.09 -10.16
C ILE A 63 -2.94 -4.92 -11.44
N GLY A 64 -3.94 -4.92 -12.31
CA GLY A 64 -4.00 -5.83 -13.44
C GLY A 64 -3.95 -7.29 -12.99
N LEU A 65 -2.95 -8.03 -13.48
CA LEU A 65 -2.69 -9.43 -13.12
C LEU A 65 -1.73 -9.60 -11.94
N GLY A 66 -1.08 -8.52 -11.49
CA GLY A 66 -0.09 -8.54 -10.43
C GLY A 66 -0.67 -8.21 -9.06
N ILE A 67 -0.05 -8.76 -8.02
CA ILE A 67 -0.27 -8.36 -6.62
C ILE A 67 0.99 -7.62 -6.17
N TYR A 68 0.82 -6.39 -5.69
CA TYR A 68 1.90 -5.50 -5.30
C TYR A 68 1.75 -5.10 -3.84
N ARG A 69 2.84 -5.18 -3.08
CA ARG A 69 2.89 -4.71 -1.70
C ARG A 69 3.17 -3.22 -1.70
N VAL A 70 2.14 -2.41 -1.47
CA VAL A 70 2.21 -0.95 -1.51
C VAL A 70 2.27 -0.41 -0.09
N LYS A 71 3.28 0.40 0.21
CA LYS A 71 3.43 1.13 1.45
C LYS A 71 3.34 2.63 1.19
N VAL A 72 2.41 3.31 1.84
CA VAL A 72 2.34 4.78 1.82
C VAL A 72 3.26 5.30 2.90
N ILE A 73 4.24 6.12 2.52
CA ILE A 73 5.23 6.66 3.45
C ILE A 73 4.78 8.02 3.96
N ASP A 74 4.32 8.86 3.03
CA ASP A 74 3.89 10.22 3.34
C ASP A 74 2.80 10.66 2.36
N ILE A 75 1.95 11.57 2.81
CA ILE A 75 0.82 12.10 2.04
C ILE A 75 0.90 13.62 2.07
N LYS A 76 1.11 14.21 0.91
CA LYS A 76 1.16 15.67 0.69
C LYS A 76 -0.16 16.16 0.10
N GLU A 77 -0.33 17.48 0.04
CA GLU A 77 -1.57 18.11 -0.44
C GLU A 77 -1.99 17.71 -1.88
N SER A 78 -1.03 17.36 -2.75
CA SER A 78 -1.28 17.01 -4.16
C SER A 78 -0.62 15.71 -4.62
N SER A 79 0.05 14.98 -3.72
CA SER A 79 0.78 13.76 -4.08
C SER A 79 0.99 12.84 -2.89
N ALA A 80 1.26 11.57 -3.16
CA ALA A 80 1.61 10.58 -2.13
C ALA A 80 2.99 9.98 -2.42
N MET A 81 3.81 9.81 -1.38
CA MET A 81 5.03 9.01 -1.45
C MET A 81 4.72 7.56 -1.15
N VAL A 82 5.02 6.68 -2.10
CA VAL A 82 4.69 5.26 -2.03
C VAL A 82 5.90 4.41 -2.34
N SER A 83 6.06 3.30 -1.62
CA SER A 83 7.03 2.25 -1.91
C SER A 83 6.27 1.01 -2.37
N VAL A 84 6.76 0.35 -3.41
CA VAL A 84 6.14 -0.85 -3.98
C VAL A 84 7.13 -1.99 -3.91
N ASN A 85 6.75 -3.12 -3.32
CA ASN A 85 7.57 -4.32 -3.15
C ASN A 85 8.94 -4.05 -2.48
N GLY A 86 9.01 -3.04 -1.60
CA GLY A 86 10.26 -2.63 -0.94
C GLY A 86 11.21 -1.82 -1.83
N ALA A 87 10.78 -1.39 -3.02
CA ALA A 87 11.54 -0.47 -3.87
C ALA A 87 11.64 0.93 -3.22
N PRO A 88 12.60 1.77 -3.65
CA PRO A 88 12.74 3.14 -3.16
C PRO A 88 11.41 3.92 -3.25
N PRO A 89 11.11 4.80 -2.27
CA PRO A 89 9.92 5.62 -2.29
C PRO A 89 9.83 6.45 -3.57
N LYS A 90 8.68 6.41 -4.24
CA LYS A 90 8.40 7.22 -5.42
C LYS A 90 7.19 8.11 -5.18
N GLN A 91 7.27 9.34 -5.64
CA GLN A 91 6.16 10.27 -5.59
C GLN A 91 5.16 9.93 -6.70
N THR A 92 3.90 9.75 -6.33
CA THR A 92 2.79 9.57 -7.27
C THR A 92 1.91 10.82 -7.21
N PRO A 93 1.79 11.58 -8.32
CA PRO A 93 0.90 12.74 -8.37
C PRO A 93 -0.56 12.30 -8.40
N LEU A 94 -1.44 13.15 -7.87
CA LEU A 94 -2.89 12.96 -8.03
C LEU A 94 -3.23 13.01 -9.52
N THR A 95 -3.87 11.95 -10.03
CA THR A 95 -4.38 11.94 -11.40
C THR A 95 -5.82 12.42 -11.35
N LEU A 96 -6.07 13.61 -11.91
CA LEU A 96 -7.40 14.22 -12.02
C LEU A 96 -8.16 13.67 -13.22
#